data_AF-A0A960MPL8-F1
#
_entry.id   AF-A0A960MPL8-F1
#
_cell.length_a   1.000
_cell.length_b   1.000
_cell.length_c   1.000
_cell.angle_alpha   90.00
_cell.angle_beta   90.00
_cell.angle_gamma   90.00
#
_symmetry.space_group_name_H-M   'P 1'
#
loop_
_entity.id
_entity.type
_entity.pdbx_description
1 polymer ?
#
loop_
_entity_poly.entity_id
_entity_poly.type
_entity_poly.pdbx_seq_one_letter_code
_entity_poly.pdbx_strand_id
1 'polypeptide(L)'
;EVALRSPNDIQSQMQAMFDMSKGRAPNRESVNTRHILFIVSGAFSGLDKIVNRRARQGAIGFGEESRQVIGERDLLHLAETQDFLEFGFEAEFIGRLPVRVVCDHLEAGDLFDIMKHSEGSLIRQYERDFEAFGIRAEFQDEALEKIAERAAVERTGARGLMTVCERLFRNFKFELPGTAVTELVIDGPLVDDPAAALEKLRDSGVILADSRVMSELSQFRRQFAEEHGVRLSFDPEAVTALIDESRRQNVSVMSVCRDRFRDYQFGLKLIHRNTGQDSFLLPKAAIDDPDGYLSGLVVASYAGRGSREEGSVKAEDRTPEGPGFADDPADRMPEPRERSDEPGGFA
;
A
#
# COMPACT_ATOMS: atom_id res chain seq x y z
N GLU A 1 -47.93 -1.39 24.01
CA GLU A 1 -48.02 -1.24 22.54
C GLU A 1 -47.61 0.17 22.18
N VAL A 2 -46.81 0.33 21.14
CA VAL A 2 -46.37 1.63 20.61
C VAL A 2 -46.99 1.80 19.23
N ALA A 3 -47.60 2.94 18.94
CA ALA A 3 -48.18 3.19 17.62
C ALA A 3 -47.06 3.24 16.56
N LEU A 4 -47.26 2.56 15.43
CA LEU A 4 -46.31 2.58 14.31
C LEU A 4 -46.17 3.95 13.65
N ARG A 5 -47.16 4.82 13.85
CA ARG A 5 -47.27 6.10 13.19
C ARG A 5 -47.41 7.21 14.22
N SER A 6 -46.67 8.29 13.99
CA SER A 6 -46.80 9.49 14.81
C SER A 6 -48.18 10.12 14.58
N PRO A 7 -48.94 10.46 15.64
CA PRO A 7 -50.19 11.19 15.51
C PRO A 7 -50.04 12.56 14.82
N ASN A 8 -48.82 13.11 14.87
CA ASN A 8 -48.49 14.45 14.33
C ASN A 8 -47.96 14.41 12.90
N ASP A 9 -47.85 13.22 12.29
CA ASP A 9 -47.40 13.09 10.90
C ASP A 9 -48.56 13.33 9.92
N ILE A 10 -48.31 14.18 8.92
CA ILE A 10 -49.29 14.60 7.91
C ILE A 10 -49.77 13.41 7.08
N GLN A 11 -48.89 12.45 6.75
CA GLN A 11 -49.28 11.25 6.02
C GLN A 11 -50.24 10.39 6.84
N SER A 12 -49.97 10.25 8.13
CA SER A 12 -50.80 9.51 9.07
C SER A 12 -52.17 10.16 9.28
N GLN A 13 -52.25 11.49 9.28
CA GLN A 13 -53.52 12.24 9.34
C GLN A 13 -54.32 12.15 8.03
N MET A 14 -53.67 12.30 6.87
CA MET A 14 -54.32 12.14 5.57
C MET A 14 -54.85 10.72 5.37
N GLN A 15 -54.07 9.69 5.73
CA GLN A 15 -54.51 8.30 5.67
C GLN A 15 -55.73 8.06 6.56
N ALA A 16 -55.73 8.57 7.81
CA ALA A 16 -56.87 8.46 8.71
C ALA A 16 -58.12 9.17 8.15
N MET A 17 -57.95 10.34 7.50
CA MET A 17 -59.05 11.01 6.78
C MET A 17 -59.54 10.21 5.57
N PHE A 18 -58.64 9.58 4.82
CA PHE A 18 -58.98 8.71 3.69
C PHE A 18 -59.68 7.41 4.13
N ASP A 19 -59.28 6.81 5.24
CA ASP A 19 -59.92 5.61 5.79
C ASP A 19 -61.32 5.94 6.32
N MET A 20 -61.47 7.10 6.96
CA MET A 20 -62.75 7.61 7.45
C MET A 20 -63.70 7.98 6.30
N SER A 21 -63.22 8.55 5.19
CA SER A 21 -64.04 8.82 4.01
C SER A 21 -64.49 7.55 3.28
N LYS A 22 -63.74 6.45 3.44
CA LYS A 22 -64.10 5.10 2.96
C LYS A 22 -64.92 4.29 3.95
N GLY A 23 -65.35 4.87 5.08
CA GLY A 23 -66.15 4.20 6.10
C GLY A 23 -65.41 3.08 6.86
N ARG A 24 -64.08 3.02 6.80
CA ARG A 24 -63.26 2.09 7.58
C ARG A 24 -62.86 2.74 8.90
N ALA A 25 -62.93 1.97 9.99
CA ALA A 25 -62.37 2.41 11.26
C ALA A 25 -60.85 2.63 11.08
N PRO A 26 -60.28 3.72 11.58
CA PRO A 26 -58.86 4.01 11.44
C PRO A 26 -58.06 2.87 12.09
N ASN A 27 -57.30 2.13 11.28
CA ASN A 27 -56.46 1.04 11.76
C ASN A 27 -55.22 1.66 12.42
N ARG A 28 -55.26 1.81 13.75
CA ARG A 28 -54.06 2.16 14.52
C ARG A 28 -53.20 0.91 14.66
N GLU A 29 -52.36 0.69 13.67
CA GLU A 29 -51.36 -0.37 13.75
C GLU A 29 -50.42 -0.08 14.94
N SER A 30 -50.42 -0.97 15.91
CA SER A 30 -49.61 -0.89 17.11
C SER A 30 -48.64 -2.07 17.15
N VAL A 31 -47.44 -1.83 17.67
CA VAL A 31 -46.44 -2.88 17.90
C VAL A 31 -46.35 -3.16 19.39
N ASN A 32 -46.43 -4.43 19.74
CA ASN A 32 -46.13 -4.88 21.09
C ASN A 32 -44.61 -4.99 21.28
N THR A 33 -44.05 -4.15 22.14
CA THR A 33 -42.60 -4.10 22.44
C THR A 33 -42.19 -4.98 23.62
N ARG A 34 -43.10 -5.79 24.20
CA ARG A 34 -42.84 -6.61 25.40
C ARG A 34 -41.68 -7.59 25.26
N HIS A 35 -41.43 -8.08 24.05
CA HIS A 35 -40.38 -9.08 23.77
C HIS A 35 -39.18 -8.50 23.02
N ILE A 36 -39.09 -7.17 22.93
CA ILE A 36 -37.93 -6.49 22.35
C ILE A 36 -36.86 -6.36 23.43
N LEU A 37 -35.65 -6.86 23.16
CA LEU A 37 -34.49 -6.61 24.00
C LEU A 37 -33.99 -5.18 23.78
N PHE A 38 -33.84 -4.44 24.88
CA PHE A 38 -33.26 -3.10 24.85
C PHE A 38 -31.84 -3.17 25.41
N ILE A 39 -30.88 -2.72 24.62
CA ILE A 39 -29.49 -2.51 25.03
C ILE A 39 -29.24 -1.01 24.99
N VAL A 40 -28.88 -0.43 26.13
CA VAL A 40 -28.58 0.99 26.26
C VAL A 40 -27.11 1.12 26.65
N SER A 41 -26.34 1.87 25.86
CA SER A 41 -24.92 2.10 26.08
C SER A 41 -24.60 3.58 26.02
N GLY A 42 -23.68 4.04 26.85
CA GLY A 42 -23.23 5.43 26.87
C GLY A 42 -21.95 5.61 27.68
N ALA A 43 -21.30 6.76 27.51
CA ALA A 43 -20.18 7.18 28.34
C ALA A 43 -20.70 8.05 29.49
N PHE A 44 -20.58 7.57 30.72
CA PHE A 44 -21.11 8.23 31.92
C PHE A 44 -20.02 8.99 32.68
N SER A 45 -19.48 10.04 32.06
CA SER A 45 -18.42 10.86 32.65
C SER A 45 -18.84 11.47 33.99
N GLY A 46 -18.08 11.18 35.06
CA GLY A 46 -18.37 11.69 36.40
C GLY A 46 -19.17 10.74 37.29
N LEU A 47 -19.72 9.64 36.74
CA LEU A 47 -20.36 8.59 37.55
C LEU A 47 -19.34 7.91 38.48
N ASP A 48 -18.12 7.70 38.01
CA ASP A 48 -16.96 7.22 38.77
C ASP A 48 -16.73 8.02 40.07
N LYS A 49 -16.90 9.35 40.02
CA LYS A 49 -16.75 10.23 41.19
C LYS A 49 -17.87 10.05 42.20
N ILE A 50 -19.10 9.80 41.73
CA ILE A 50 -20.27 9.52 42.58
C ILE A 50 -20.05 8.19 43.31
N VAL A 51 -19.72 7.13 42.56
CA VAL A 51 -19.48 5.80 43.11
C VAL A 51 -18.32 5.82 44.13
N ASN A 52 -17.22 6.49 43.81
CA ASN A 52 -16.07 6.62 44.72
C ASN A 52 -16.45 7.38 46.01
N ARG A 53 -17.27 8.43 45.93
CA ARG A 53 -17.74 9.17 47.10
C ARG A 53 -18.57 8.27 48.02
N ARG A 54 -19.48 7.49 47.44
CA ARG A 54 -20.29 6.51 48.16
C ARG A 54 -19.44 5.43 48.82
N ALA A 55 -18.54 4.82 48.06
CA ALA A 55 -17.63 3.79 48.54
C ALA A 55 -16.78 4.28 49.72
N ARG A 56 -16.35 5.55 49.70
CA ARG A 56 -15.60 6.18 50.80
C ARG A 56 -16.45 6.55 52.01
N GLN A 57 -17.70 6.96 51.80
CA GLN A 57 -18.61 7.33 52.90
C GLN A 57 -19.06 6.12 53.73
N GLY A 58 -19.21 4.94 53.11
CA GLY A 58 -19.52 3.70 53.82
C GLY A 58 -18.43 3.22 54.79
N ALA A 59 -17.21 3.78 54.71
CA ALA A 59 -16.04 3.36 55.49
C ALA A 59 -15.83 4.16 56.80
N ILE A 60 -16.69 5.13 57.14
CA ILE A 60 -16.53 6.01 58.32
C ILE A 60 -17.09 5.33 59.60
N GLY A 61 -16.90 4.01 59.75
CA GLY A 61 -17.42 3.24 60.89
C GLY A 61 -16.53 2.06 61.26
N PHE A 62 -15.88 2.16 62.44
CA PHE A 62 -15.17 1.10 63.17
C PHE A 62 -14.09 0.29 62.38
N GLY A 63 -12.88 0.85 62.33
CA GLY A 63 -11.66 0.12 61.95
C GLY A 63 -10.84 0.84 60.90
N GLU A 64 -9.88 1.66 61.34
CA GLU A 64 -8.78 2.11 60.49
C GLU A 64 -7.84 0.93 60.20
N GLU A 65 -8.20 0.01 59.30
CA GLU A 65 -7.24 -0.95 58.78
C GLU A 65 -7.37 -1.14 57.26
N SER A 66 -6.27 -0.83 56.58
CA SER A 66 -5.95 -1.15 55.18
C SER A 66 -6.89 -0.59 54.12
N ARG A 67 -6.63 0.67 53.76
CA ARG A 67 -7.18 1.32 52.58
C ARG A 67 -6.66 0.62 51.32
N GLN A 68 -7.40 -0.36 50.80
CA GLN A 68 -7.21 -0.74 49.39
C GLN A 68 -7.63 0.47 48.56
N VAL A 69 -6.66 1.07 47.86
CA VAL A 69 -6.95 2.02 46.80
C VAL A 69 -7.69 1.20 45.74
N ILE A 70 -9.02 1.24 45.75
CA ILE A 70 -9.82 0.68 44.66
C ILE A 70 -9.31 1.38 43.40
N GLY A 71 -8.74 0.60 42.48
CA GLY A 71 -8.22 1.14 41.23
C GLY A 71 -9.34 1.86 40.48
N GLU A 72 -9.02 2.93 39.76
CA GLU A 72 -10.01 3.67 38.97
C GLU A 72 -10.79 2.77 37.99
N ARG A 73 -10.17 1.67 37.54
CA ARG A 73 -10.76 0.67 36.66
C ARG A 73 -11.94 -0.08 37.29
N ASP A 74 -11.91 -0.31 38.60
CA ASP A 74 -12.91 -1.13 39.28
C ASP A 74 -14.10 -0.30 39.81
N LEU A 75 -13.99 1.04 39.81
CA LEU A 75 -15.00 1.91 40.41
C LEU A 75 -16.37 1.77 39.73
N LEU A 76 -16.40 1.71 38.40
CA LEU A 76 -17.67 1.58 37.66
C LEU A 76 -18.31 0.20 37.83
N HIS A 77 -17.52 -0.85 38.08
CA HIS A 77 -18.03 -2.20 38.36
C HIS A 77 -18.79 -2.25 39.70
N LEU A 78 -18.54 -1.30 40.60
CA LEU A 78 -19.25 -1.15 41.86
C LEU A 78 -20.50 -0.26 41.76
N ALA A 79 -20.90 0.19 40.56
CA ALA A 79 -22.01 1.13 40.41
C ALA A 79 -23.37 0.53 40.82
N GLU A 80 -24.03 1.19 41.78
CA GLU A 80 -25.35 0.82 42.28
C GLU A 80 -26.44 1.73 41.74
N THR A 81 -27.70 1.33 41.90
CA THR A 81 -28.86 2.10 41.39
C THR A 81 -28.88 3.52 41.94
N GLN A 82 -28.51 3.71 43.20
CA GLN A 82 -28.43 5.04 43.84
C GLN A 82 -27.43 5.98 43.14
N ASP A 83 -26.33 5.44 42.62
CA ASP A 83 -25.31 6.22 41.92
C ASP A 83 -25.88 6.78 40.59
N PHE A 84 -26.71 5.99 39.89
CA PHE A 84 -27.40 6.45 38.69
C PHE A 84 -28.50 7.48 38.98
N LEU A 85 -29.19 7.37 40.13
CA LEU A 85 -30.17 8.37 40.54
C LEU A 85 -29.49 9.71 40.85
N GLU A 86 -28.38 9.70 41.60
CA GLU A 86 -27.58 10.91 41.86
C GLU A 86 -27.00 11.49 40.56
N PHE A 87 -26.63 10.63 39.60
CA PHE A 87 -26.18 11.05 38.28
C PHE A 87 -27.27 11.73 37.44
N GLY A 88 -28.55 11.48 37.75
CA GLY A 88 -29.70 12.16 37.13
C GLY A 88 -30.65 11.25 36.35
N PHE A 89 -30.54 9.92 36.48
CA PHE A 89 -31.52 9.01 35.91
C PHE A 89 -32.81 8.95 36.73
N GLU A 90 -33.94 8.86 36.03
CA GLU A 90 -35.24 8.61 36.64
C GLU A 90 -35.33 7.18 37.22
N ALA A 91 -35.92 7.04 38.40
CA ALA A 91 -36.02 5.76 39.11
C ALA A 91 -36.79 4.69 38.32
N GLU A 92 -37.87 5.08 37.64
CA GLU A 92 -38.66 4.17 36.81
C GLU A 92 -37.88 3.69 35.59
N PHE A 93 -36.96 4.50 35.08
CA PHE A 93 -36.14 4.16 33.92
C PHE A 93 -35.02 3.19 34.31
N ILE A 94 -34.23 3.53 35.33
CA ILE A 94 -33.13 2.66 35.79
C ILE A 94 -33.65 1.32 36.33
N GLY A 95 -34.86 1.30 36.90
CA GLY A 95 -35.53 0.07 37.32
C GLY A 95 -35.86 -0.90 36.17
N ARG A 96 -35.92 -0.41 34.92
CA ARG A 96 -36.10 -1.24 33.72
C ARG A 96 -34.78 -1.79 33.16
N LEU A 97 -33.63 -1.40 33.72
CA LEU A 97 -32.29 -1.82 33.31
C LEU A 97 -31.61 -2.63 34.43
N PRO A 98 -32.06 -3.87 34.70
CA PRO A 98 -31.55 -4.69 35.81
C PRO A 98 -30.17 -5.29 35.54
N VAL A 99 -29.82 -5.49 34.26
CA VAL A 99 -28.51 -6.02 33.85
C VAL A 99 -27.61 -4.85 33.50
N ARG A 100 -26.43 -4.80 34.12
CA ARG A 100 -25.42 -3.76 33.91
C ARG A 100 -24.11 -4.42 33.58
N VAL A 101 -23.44 -3.89 32.56
CA VAL A 101 -22.13 -4.34 32.11
C VAL A 101 -21.28 -3.09 31.96
N VAL A 102 -20.04 -3.16 32.45
CA VAL A 102 -19.04 -2.10 32.35
C VAL A 102 -18.01 -2.54 31.32
N CYS A 103 -17.66 -1.63 30.41
CA CYS A 103 -16.57 -1.84 29.48
C CYS A 103 -15.31 -1.17 30.04
N ASP A 104 -14.23 -1.92 30.14
CA ASP A 104 -12.95 -1.40 30.63
C ASP A 104 -12.30 -0.47 29.59
N HIS A 105 -11.39 0.37 30.07
CA HIS A 105 -10.60 1.25 29.21
C HIS A 105 -9.57 0.44 28.44
N LEU A 106 -9.42 0.74 27.15
CA LEU A 106 -8.45 0.08 26.28
C LEU A 106 -7.03 0.53 26.61
N GLU A 107 -6.16 -0.44 26.83
CA GLU A 107 -4.72 -0.28 26.99
C GLU A 107 -3.98 -0.50 25.66
N ALA A 108 -2.66 -0.25 25.65
CA ALA A 108 -1.84 -0.52 24.48
C ALA A 108 -1.92 -1.99 24.03
N GLY A 109 -1.95 -2.95 24.97
CA GLY A 109 -2.13 -4.36 24.64
C GLY A 109 -3.47 -4.64 23.94
N ASP A 110 -4.57 -4.10 24.46
CA ASP A 110 -5.90 -4.27 23.84
C ASP A 110 -5.94 -3.66 22.43
N LEU A 111 -5.31 -2.49 22.26
CA LEU A 111 -5.24 -1.80 20.97
C LEU A 111 -4.40 -2.59 19.95
N PHE A 112 -3.30 -3.22 20.39
CA PHE A 112 -2.52 -4.14 19.58
C PHE A 112 -3.38 -5.32 19.12
N ASP A 113 -4.11 -5.96 20.04
CA ASP A 113 -4.98 -7.09 19.73
C ASP A 113 -6.11 -6.70 18.76
N ILE A 114 -6.69 -5.51 18.92
CA ILE A 114 -7.68 -4.96 17.99
C ILE A 114 -7.09 -4.80 16.59
N MET A 115 -5.85 -4.36 16.45
CA MET A 115 -5.18 -4.22 15.15
C MET A 115 -4.85 -5.58 14.52
N LYS A 116 -4.38 -6.54 15.32
CA LYS A 116 -3.87 -7.82 14.83
C LYS A 116 -4.96 -8.86 14.59
N HIS A 117 -5.94 -8.95 15.48
CA HIS A 117 -6.88 -10.08 15.53
C HIS A 117 -8.31 -9.74 15.10
N SER A 118 -8.68 -8.46 15.05
CA SER A 118 -10.03 -8.07 14.61
C SER A 118 -10.27 -8.37 13.13
N GLU A 119 -11.40 -8.98 12.79
CA GLU A 119 -11.75 -9.28 11.38
C GLU A 119 -11.81 -8.03 10.51
N GLY A 120 -12.30 -6.92 11.09
CA GLY A 120 -12.37 -5.61 10.47
C GLY A 120 -11.22 -4.69 10.87
N SER A 121 -10.03 -5.23 11.12
CA SER A 121 -8.92 -4.42 11.63
C SER A 121 -8.55 -3.26 10.71
N LEU A 122 -8.06 -2.20 11.33
CA LEU A 122 -7.57 -1.01 10.65
C LEU A 122 -6.39 -1.35 9.72
N ILE A 123 -5.55 -2.29 10.13
CA ILE A 123 -4.37 -2.72 9.37
C ILE A 123 -4.78 -3.31 8.02
N ARG A 124 -5.78 -4.20 7.98
CA ARG A 124 -6.33 -4.74 6.73
C ARG A 124 -6.91 -3.68 5.80
N GLN A 125 -7.31 -2.52 6.32
CA GLN A 125 -7.76 -1.40 5.49
C GLN A 125 -6.54 -0.70 4.85
N TYR A 126 -5.48 -0.44 5.62
CA TYR A 126 -4.24 0.12 5.08
C TYR A 126 -3.53 -0.81 4.09
N GLU A 127 -3.50 -2.11 4.35
CA GLU A 127 -2.96 -3.11 3.41
C GLU A 127 -3.67 -3.03 2.05
N ARG A 128 -5.01 -3.01 2.07
CA ARG A 128 -5.82 -2.86 0.84
C ARG A 128 -5.64 -1.52 0.16
N ASP A 129 -5.50 -0.44 0.92
CA ASP A 129 -5.23 0.90 0.38
C ASP A 129 -3.89 0.93 -0.38
N PHE A 130 -2.82 0.34 0.18
CA PHE A 130 -1.53 0.25 -0.50
C PHE A 130 -1.54 -0.74 -1.67
N GLU A 131 -2.25 -1.86 -1.53
CA GLU A 131 -2.41 -2.86 -2.59
C GLU A 131 -3.09 -2.27 -3.83
N ALA A 132 -4.04 -1.34 -3.65
CA ALA A 132 -4.67 -0.60 -4.74
C ALA A 132 -3.67 0.22 -5.58
N PHE A 133 -2.51 0.57 -5.01
CA PHE A 133 -1.39 1.23 -5.70
C PHE A 133 -0.30 0.25 -6.16
N GLY A 134 -0.51 -1.06 -6.02
CA GLY A 134 0.47 -2.10 -6.37
C GLY A 134 1.58 -2.28 -5.35
N ILE A 135 1.40 -1.79 -4.11
CA ILE A 135 2.38 -1.88 -3.03
C ILE A 135 1.89 -2.88 -2.00
N ARG A 136 2.67 -3.93 -1.74
CA ARG A 136 2.41 -4.87 -0.65
C ARG A 136 2.90 -4.27 0.66
N ALA A 137 1.97 -3.88 1.54
CA ALA A 137 2.31 -3.43 2.89
C ALA A 137 2.37 -4.63 3.85
N GLU A 138 3.46 -4.78 4.59
CA GLU A 138 3.64 -5.80 5.63
C GLU A 138 3.85 -5.14 6.98
N PHE A 139 2.96 -5.40 7.94
CA PHE A 139 3.03 -4.84 9.28
C PHE A 139 3.68 -5.83 10.24
N GLN A 140 4.80 -5.44 10.84
CA GLN A 140 5.47 -6.22 11.88
C GLN A 140 4.91 -5.93 13.27
N ASP A 141 5.02 -6.89 14.17
CA ASP A 141 4.47 -6.80 15.52
C ASP A 141 5.05 -5.61 16.30
N GLU A 142 6.35 -5.33 16.16
CA GLU A 142 7.02 -4.20 16.83
C GLU A 142 6.44 -2.85 16.38
N ALA A 143 5.99 -2.74 15.13
CA ALA A 143 5.34 -1.54 14.64
C ALA A 143 3.94 -1.39 15.23
N LEU A 144 3.18 -2.48 15.29
CA LEU A 144 1.84 -2.50 15.86
C LEU A 144 1.87 -2.13 17.35
N GLU A 145 2.84 -2.65 18.12
CA GLU A 145 3.03 -2.30 19.52
C GLU A 145 3.24 -0.80 19.69
N LYS A 146 4.15 -0.20 18.92
CA LYS A 146 4.41 1.25 18.98
C LYS A 146 3.22 2.10 18.56
N ILE A 147 2.48 1.68 17.54
CA ILE A 147 1.25 2.36 17.11
C ILE A 147 0.22 2.31 18.25
N ALA A 148 0.09 1.16 18.90
CA ALA A 148 -0.83 0.97 20.01
C ALA A 148 -0.45 1.83 21.23
N GLU A 149 0.84 1.90 21.58
CA GLU A 149 1.35 2.78 22.64
C GLU A 149 1.04 4.25 22.36
N ARG A 150 1.29 4.71 21.13
CA ARG A 150 0.96 6.09 20.70
C ARG A 150 -0.52 6.37 20.77
N ALA A 151 -1.37 5.41 20.36
CA ALA A 151 -2.82 5.57 20.40
C ALA A 151 -3.38 5.54 21.83
N ALA A 152 -2.76 4.78 22.74
CA ALA A 152 -3.15 4.77 24.16
C ALA A 152 -2.95 6.14 24.82
N VAL A 153 -1.93 6.90 24.41
CA VAL A 153 -1.68 8.27 24.89
C VAL A 153 -2.78 9.25 24.48
N GLU A 154 -3.41 9.05 23.31
CA GLU A 154 -4.50 9.91 22.82
C GLU A 154 -5.80 9.78 23.65
N ARG A 155 -5.93 8.75 24.51
CA ARG A 155 -7.09 8.53 25.42
C ARG A 155 -8.47 8.61 24.75
N THR A 156 -8.55 8.24 23.48
CA THR A 156 -9.79 8.22 22.68
C THR A 156 -10.27 6.80 22.38
N GLY A 157 -9.64 5.79 22.98
CA GLY A 157 -9.89 4.36 22.73
C GLY A 157 -9.46 3.95 21.32
N ALA A 158 -10.13 2.96 20.73
CA ALA A 158 -9.80 2.44 19.39
C ALA A 158 -9.91 3.50 18.28
N ARG A 159 -10.66 4.60 18.49
CA ARG A 159 -10.70 5.72 17.53
C ARG A 159 -9.35 6.42 17.38
N GLY A 160 -8.51 6.38 18.42
CA GLY A 160 -7.16 6.94 18.40
C GLY A 160 -6.26 6.24 17.38
N LEU A 161 -6.48 4.94 17.12
CA LEU A 161 -5.70 4.18 16.14
C LEU A 161 -5.81 4.79 14.73
N MET A 162 -7.01 5.18 14.31
CA MET A 162 -7.23 5.83 13.01
C MET A 162 -6.41 7.12 12.91
N THR A 163 -6.43 7.95 13.95
CA THR A 163 -5.69 9.22 13.98
C THR A 163 -4.18 9.00 13.89
N VAL A 164 -3.65 8.04 14.65
CA VAL A 164 -2.21 7.71 14.67
C VAL A 164 -1.78 7.14 13.33
N CYS A 165 -2.50 6.15 12.80
CA CYS A 165 -2.20 5.55 11.51
C CYS A 165 -2.30 6.57 10.37
N GLU A 166 -3.31 7.45 10.37
CA GLU A 166 -3.45 8.43 9.29
C GLU A 166 -2.32 9.46 9.32
N ARG A 167 -1.92 9.92 10.52
CA ARG A 167 -0.75 10.79 10.64
C ARG A 167 0.53 10.10 10.16
N LEU A 168 0.69 8.81 10.48
CA LEU A 168 1.87 8.03 10.12
C LEU A 168 1.96 7.75 8.61
N PHE A 169 0.86 7.28 8.00
CA PHE A 169 0.88 6.78 6.63
C PHE A 169 0.50 7.80 5.56
N ARG A 170 0.03 9.00 5.93
CA ARG A 170 -0.38 10.04 4.97
C ARG A 170 0.69 10.35 3.93
N ASN A 171 1.95 10.54 4.35
CA ASN A 171 3.03 10.88 3.42
C ASN A 171 3.40 9.68 2.53
N PHE A 172 3.40 8.46 3.07
CA PHE A 172 3.63 7.25 2.29
C PHE A 172 2.55 7.04 1.22
N LYS A 173 1.27 7.25 1.55
CA LYS A 173 0.16 7.20 0.60
C LYS A 173 0.24 8.27 -0.48
N PHE A 174 0.92 9.39 -0.22
CA PHE A 174 1.09 10.47 -1.19
C PHE A 174 2.31 10.26 -2.09
N GLU A 175 3.45 9.83 -1.53
CA GLU A 175 4.73 9.80 -2.24
C GLU A 175 5.06 8.45 -2.89
N LEU A 176 4.58 7.33 -2.36
CA LEU A 176 4.90 6.02 -2.94
C LEU A 176 4.13 5.67 -4.22
N PRO A 177 2.86 6.07 -4.42
CA PRO A 177 2.17 5.76 -5.67
C PRO A 177 2.90 6.31 -6.90
N GLY A 178 3.08 5.46 -7.92
CA GLY A 178 3.80 5.82 -9.14
C GLY A 178 5.33 5.68 -9.05
N THR A 179 5.87 5.29 -7.90
CA THR A 179 7.28 4.87 -7.77
C THR A 179 7.46 3.39 -8.19
N ALA A 180 8.71 2.92 -8.30
CA ALA A 180 8.99 1.51 -8.56
C ALA A 180 8.95 0.62 -7.29
N VAL A 181 8.59 1.19 -6.14
CA VAL A 181 8.45 0.45 -4.88
C VAL A 181 7.23 -0.45 -4.96
N THR A 182 7.42 -1.75 -4.67
CA THR A 182 6.34 -2.76 -4.70
C THR A 182 6.07 -3.38 -3.34
N GLU A 183 6.91 -3.08 -2.35
CA GLU A 183 6.83 -3.63 -1.00
C GLU A 183 7.15 -2.52 0.02
N LEU A 184 6.34 -2.45 1.07
CA LEU A 184 6.48 -1.52 2.18
C LEU A 184 6.47 -2.34 3.48
N VAL A 185 7.63 -2.48 4.11
CA VAL A 185 7.74 -3.12 5.43
C VAL A 185 7.55 -2.05 6.49
N ILE A 186 6.52 -2.20 7.31
CA ILE A 186 6.22 -1.32 8.44
C ILE A 186 6.76 -1.98 9.71
N ASP A 187 7.92 -1.51 10.16
CA ASP A 187 8.65 -1.99 11.34
C ASP A 187 8.75 -0.92 12.44
N GLY A 188 9.31 -1.30 13.60
CA GLY A 188 9.50 -0.38 14.72
C GLY A 188 10.30 0.89 14.37
N PRO A 189 11.42 0.80 13.63
CA PRO A 189 12.17 1.96 13.14
C PRO A 189 11.37 2.91 12.23
N LEU A 190 10.57 2.39 11.30
CA LEU A 190 9.72 3.22 10.43
C LEU A 190 8.72 4.02 11.25
N VAL A 191 8.13 3.40 12.27
CA VAL A 191 7.20 4.09 13.17
C VAL A 191 7.91 5.22 13.92
N ASP A 192 9.15 5.02 14.39
CA ASP A 192 9.94 6.02 15.11
C ASP A 192 10.33 7.23 14.24
N ASP A 193 10.82 6.98 13.03
CA ASP A 193 11.22 8.03 12.08
C ASP A 193 10.63 7.78 10.68
N PRO A 194 9.36 8.16 10.48
CA PRO A 194 8.69 7.94 9.20
C PRO A 194 9.28 8.78 8.07
N ALA A 195 9.89 9.93 8.38
CA ALA A 195 10.48 10.80 7.37
C ALA A 195 11.75 10.17 6.78
N ALA A 196 12.66 9.68 7.64
CA ALA A 196 13.86 9.02 7.19
C ALA A 196 13.56 7.70 6.46
N ALA A 197 12.54 6.95 6.90
CA ALA A 197 12.11 5.73 6.22
C ALA A 197 11.56 6.02 4.81
N LEU A 198 10.75 7.08 4.67
CA LEU A 198 10.21 7.48 3.38
C LEU A 198 11.30 7.94 2.39
N GLU A 199 12.28 8.71 2.87
CA GLU A 199 13.41 9.13 2.05
C GLU A 199 14.21 7.94 1.51
N LYS A 200 14.50 6.94 2.37
CA LYS A 200 15.16 5.70 1.94
C LYS A 200 14.35 4.93 0.89
N LEU A 201 13.03 4.86 1.05
CA LEU A 201 12.15 4.17 0.10
C LEU A 201 12.11 4.90 -1.25
N ARG A 202 12.12 6.24 -1.25
CA ARG A 202 12.19 7.04 -2.47
C ARG A 202 13.51 6.80 -3.21
N ASP A 203 14.62 6.86 -2.49
CA ASP A 203 15.95 6.65 -3.08
C ASP A 203 16.09 5.21 -3.62
N SER A 204 15.60 4.22 -2.88
CA SER A 204 15.54 2.83 -3.32
C SER A 204 14.63 2.64 -4.53
N GLY A 205 13.50 3.35 -4.58
CA GLY A 205 12.57 3.33 -5.70
C GLY A 205 13.21 3.85 -7.00
N VAL A 206 14.07 4.86 -6.92
CA VAL A 206 14.84 5.33 -8.08
C VAL A 206 15.83 4.26 -8.55
N ILE A 207 16.59 3.67 -7.62
CA ILE A 207 17.57 2.61 -7.93
C ILE A 207 16.88 1.38 -8.56
N LEU A 208 15.74 0.96 -8.02
CA LEU A 208 14.97 -0.16 -8.55
C LEU A 208 14.39 0.14 -9.93
N ALA A 209 13.93 1.37 -10.17
CA ALA A 209 13.46 1.80 -11.48
C ALA A 209 14.58 1.68 -12.53
N ASP A 210 15.77 2.18 -12.22
CA ASP A 210 16.93 2.14 -13.12
C ASP A 210 17.38 0.70 -13.38
N SER A 211 17.50 -0.13 -12.35
CA SER A 211 17.88 -1.54 -12.51
C SER A 211 16.86 -2.34 -13.32
N ARG A 212 15.56 -2.10 -13.12
CA ARG A 212 14.48 -2.79 -13.85
C ARG A 212 14.49 -2.39 -15.33
N VAL A 213 14.60 -1.10 -15.62
CA VAL A 213 14.71 -0.60 -17.00
C VAL A 213 15.92 -1.22 -17.69
N MET A 214 17.08 -1.25 -17.03
CA MET A 214 18.29 -1.83 -17.61
C MET A 214 18.16 -3.34 -17.86
N SER A 215 17.44 -4.06 -17.00
CA SER A 215 17.12 -5.48 -17.20
C SER A 215 16.19 -5.70 -18.40
N GLU A 216 15.11 -4.92 -18.52
CA GLU A 216 14.18 -4.99 -19.65
C GLU A 216 14.87 -4.68 -20.98
N LEU A 217 15.71 -3.64 -21.03
CA LEU A 217 16.50 -3.29 -22.20
C LEU A 217 17.49 -4.40 -22.58
N SER A 218 18.18 -4.98 -21.59
CA SER A 218 19.12 -6.09 -21.82
C SER A 218 18.40 -7.33 -22.35
N GLN A 219 17.21 -7.64 -21.81
CA GLN A 219 16.37 -8.74 -22.27
C GLN A 219 15.90 -8.51 -23.70
N PHE A 220 15.46 -7.29 -24.04
CA PHE A 220 15.03 -6.94 -25.38
C PHE A 220 16.18 -7.11 -26.38
N ARG A 221 17.38 -6.59 -26.06
CA ARG A 221 18.59 -6.72 -26.89
C ARG A 221 18.93 -8.19 -27.16
N ARG A 222 18.83 -9.04 -26.13
CA ARG A 222 19.09 -10.48 -26.25
C ARG A 222 18.07 -11.18 -27.14
N GLN A 223 16.77 -10.96 -26.91
CA GLN A 223 15.70 -11.54 -27.73
C GLN A 223 15.82 -11.11 -29.19
N PHE A 224 16.04 -9.82 -29.43
CA PHE A 224 16.19 -9.29 -30.79
C PHE A 224 17.39 -9.92 -31.50
N ALA A 225 18.52 -10.09 -30.81
CA ALA A 225 19.71 -10.73 -31.37
C ALA A 225 19.50 -12.22 -31.67
N GLU A 226 18.86 -12.96 -30.77
CA GLU A 226 18.55 -14.38 -30.97
C GLU A 226 17.55 -14.61 -32.12
N GLU A 227 16.51 -13.80 -32.20
CA GLU A 227 15.45 -13.95 -33.22
C GLU A 227 15.86 -13.45 -34.60
N HIS A 228 16.76 -12.46 -34.67
CA HIS A 228 17.05 -11.74 -35.92
C HIS A 228 18.51 -11.80 -36.36
N GLY A 229 19.43 -12.29 -35.52
CA GLY A 229 20.85 -12.43 -35.83
C GLY A 229 21.61 -11.10 -35.87
N VAL A 230 21.04 -10.04 -35.29
CA VAL A 230 21.60 -8.67 -35.31
C VAL A 230 21.56 -8.09 -33.90
N ARG A 231 22.68 -7.50 -33.47
CA ARG A 231 22.81 -6.89 -32.14
C ARG A 231 22.42 -5.41 -32.16
N LEU A 232 21.67 -5.01 -31.14
CA LEU A 232 21.29 -3.62 -30.91
C LEU A 232 21.97 -3.08 -29.65
N SER A 233 22.34 -1.81 -29.70
CA SER A 233 22.74 -1.00 -28.54
C SER A 233 22.03 0.35 -28.59
N PHE A 234 21.82 0.96 -27.43
CA PHE A 234 21.15 2.25 -27.30
C PHE A 234 22.13 3.26 -26.69
N ASP A 235 22.15 4.46 -27.25
CA ASP A 235 22.86 5.56 -26.62
C ASP A 235 22.15 6.02 -25.34
N PRO A 236 22.85 6.66 -24.39
CA PRO A 236 22.25 7.15 -23.14
C PRO A 236 21.02 8.03 -23.36
N GLU A 237 21.04 8.91 -24.38
CA GLU A 237 19.91 9.77 -24.71
C GLU A 237 18.69 8.99 -25.26
N ALA A 238 18.93 7.88 -25.96
CA ALA A 238 17.86 7.00 -26.43
C ALA A 238 17.23 6.22 -25.26
N VAL A 239 18.03 5.77 -24.29
CA VAL A 239 17.53 5.12 -23.07
C VAL A 239 16.61 6.06 -22.29
N THR A 240 17.02 7.32 -22.09
CA THR A 240 16.18 8.33 -21.43
C THR A 240 14.88 8.56 -22.19
N ALA A 241 14.93 8.68 -23.52
CA ALA A 241 13.74 8.87 -24.35
C ALA A 241 12.75 7.68 -24.25
N LEU A 242 13.26 6.45 -24.19
CA LEU A 242 12.46 5.24 -24.00
C LEU A 242 11.78 5.20 -22.62
N ILE A 243 12.48 5.63 -21.55
CA ILE A 243 11.90 5.75 -20.20
C ILE A 243 10.79 6.80 -20.19
N ASP A 244 11.02 7.96 -20.78
CA ASP A 244 10.02 9.04 -20.83
C ASP A 244 8.77 8.63 -21.62
N GLU A 245 8.94 7.90 -22.71
CA GLU A 245 7.82 7.36 -23.49
C GLU A 245 7.05 6.28 -22.71
N SER A 246 7.76 5.36 -22.05
CA SER A 246 7.16 4.35 -21.16
C SER A 246 6.29 4.99 -20.08
N ARG A 247 6.78 6.06 -19.44
CA ARG A 247 6.01 6.85 -18.46
C ARG A 247 4.80 7.54 -19.07
N ARG A 248 4.93 8.11 -20.27
CA ARG A 248 3.82 8.80 -20.96
C ARG A 248 2.70 7.85 -21.37
N GLN A 249 3.03 6.64 -21.80
CA GLN A 249 2.07 5.63 -22.26
C GLN A 249 1.58 4.70 -21.14
N ASN A 250 2.20 4.76 -19.95
CA ASN A 250 1.94 3.86 -18.83
C ASN A 250 2.09 2.37 -19.18
N VAL A 251 3.13 2.04 -19.95
CA VAL A 251 3.51 0.67 -20.35
C VAL A 251 4.98 0.43 -20.07
N SER A 252 5.42 -0.83 -20.01
CA SER A 252 6.83 -1.18 -19.75
C SER A 252 7.77 -0.73 -20.87
N VAL A 253 9.04 -0.49 -20.55
CA VAL A 253 10.07 -0.12 -21.54
C VAL A 253 10.22 -1.22 -22.58
N MET A 254 10.13 -2.49 -22.15
CA MET A 254 10.06 -3.65 -23.06
C MET A 254 8.93 -3.51 -24.10
N SER A 255 7.73 -3.11 -23.68
CA SER A 255 6.59 -2.94 -24.59
C SER A 255 6.83 -1.81 -25.59
N VAL A 256 7.37 -0.68 -25.12
CA VAL A 256 7.74 0.45 -25.99
C VAL A 256 8.76 0.02 -27.03
N CYS A 257 9.83 -0.71 -26.63
CA CYS A 257 10.83 -1.22 -27.55
C CYS A 257 10.23 -2.16 -28.60
N ARG A 258 9.37 -3.09 -28.19
CA ARG A 258 8.74 -4.06 -29.11
C ARG A 258 7.87 -3.37 -30.16
N ASP A 259 7.13 -2.34 -29.76
CA ASP A 259 6.28 -1.59 -30.67
C ASP A 259 7.11 -0.72 -31.63
N ARG A 260 8.05 0.07 -31.10
CA ARG A 260 8.89 0.99 -31.88
C ARG A 260 9.83 0.30 -32.87
N PHE A 261 10.33 -0.89 -32.52
CA PHE A 261 11.31 -1.61 -33.34
C PHE A 261 10.73 -2.85 -34.03
N ARG A 262 9.41 -2.95 -34.16
CA ARG A 262 8.72 -4.08 -34.80
C ARG A 262 9.24 -4.37 -36.22
N ASP A 263 9.49 -3.32 -37.00
CA ASP A 263 9.86 -3.43 -38.41
C ASP A 263 11.38 -3.30 -38.65
N TYR A 264 12.14 -2.99 -37.60
CA TYR A 264 13.60 -2.86 -37.67
C TYR A 264 14.29 -4.16 -38.08
N GLN A 265 13.71 -5.30 -37.73
CA GLN A 265 14.21 -6.62 -38.14
C GLN A 265 14.40 -6.75 -39.66
N PHE A 266 13.54 -6.13 -40.47
CA PHE A 266 13.58 -6.25 -41.93
C PHE A 266 14.68 -5.34 -42.52
N GLY A 267 14.72 -4.08 -42.07
CA GLY A 267 15.70 -3.11 -42.55
C GLY A 267 17.13 -3.46 -42.11
N LEU A 268 17.32 -3.88 -40.86
CA LEU A 268 18.65 -4.22 -40.33
C LEU A 268 19.22 -5.49 -40.94
N LYS A 269 18.40 -6.52 -41.22
CA LYS A 269 18.85 -7.71 -41.97
C LYS A 269 19.33 -7.36 -43.38
N LEU A 270 18.67 -6.40 -44.03
CA LEU A 270 19.07 -5.92 -45.36
C LEU A 270 20.43 -5.21 -45.29
N ILE A 271 20.62 -4.35 -44.29
CA ILE A 271 21.87 -3.63 -44.07
C ILE A 271 22.99 -4.61 -43.72
N HIS A 272 22.75 -5.59 -42.84
CA HIS A 272 23.69 -6.65 -42.52
C HIS A 272 24.13 -7.41 -43.78
N ARG A 273 23.19 -7.77 -44.68
CA ARG A 273 23.51 -8.44 -45.95
C ARG A 273 24.33 -7.57 -46.90
N ASN A 274 24.11 -6.26 -46.91
CA ASN A 274 24.78 -5.32 -47.82
C ASN A 274 26.15 -4.87 -47.30
N THR A 275 26.32 -4.74 -45.99
CA THR A 275 27.49 -4.09 -45.36
C THR A 275 28.34 -5.06 -44.54
N GLY A 276 27.79 -6.21 -44.13
CA GLY A 276 28.39 -7.13 -43.17
C GLY A 276 28.26 -6.69 -41.70
N GLN A 277 27.65 -5.53 -41.44
CA GLN A 277 27.50 -4.99 -40.08
C GLN A 277 26.48 -5.78 -39.28
N ASP A 278 26.87 -6.24 -38.10
CA ASP A 278 26.08 -7.10 -37.21
C ASP A 278 25.64 -6.39 -35.92
N SER A 279 26.17 -5.19 -35.66
CA SER A 279 25.86 -4.37 -34.48
C SER A 279 25.42 -2.97 -34.88
N PHE A 280 24.30 -2.50 -34.32
CA PHE A 280 23.72 -1.19 -34.63
C PHE A 280 23.47 -0.40 -33.35
N LEU A 281 24.00 0.83 -33.31
CA LEU A 281 23.80 1.79 -32.24
C LEU A 281 22.62 2.70 -32.60
N LEU A 282 21.60 2.71 -31.75
CA LEU A 282 20.38 3.48 -31.93
C LEU A 282 20.45 4.78 -31.11
N PRO A 283 20.60 5.95 -31.76
CA PRO A 283 20.56 7.24 -31.10
C PRO A 283 19.13 7.67 -30.82
N LYS A 284 18.96 8.77 -30.07
CA LYS A 284 17.63 9.33 -29.76
C LYS A 284 16.75 9.55 -31.00
N ALA A 285 17.34 9.95 -32.13
CA ALA A 285 16.63 10.12 -33.41
C ALA A 285 15.90 8.84 -33.88
N ALA A 286 16.42 7.66 -33.56
CA ALA A 286 15.76 6.38 -33.87
C ALA A 286 14.53 6.10 -32.99
N ILE A 287 14.41 6.79 -31.85
CA ILE A 287 13.25 6.72 -30.95
C ILE A 287 12.18 7.72 -31.40
N ASP A 288 12.61 8.95 -31.74
CA ASP A 288 11.74 10.04 -32.13
C ASP A 288 11.08 9.79 -33.51
N ASP A 289 11.84 9.30 -34.49
CA ASP A 289 11.36 8.93 -35.84
C ASP A 289 11.94 7.57 -36.28
N PRO A 290 11.33 6.45 -35.85
CA PRO A 290 11.85 5.11 -36.13
C PRO A 290 11.89 4.77 -37.63
N ASP A 291 10.84 5.13 -38.38
CA ASP A 291 10.69 4.76 -39.79
C ASP A 291 11.60 5.60 -40.69
N GLY A 292 11.69 6.92 -40.43
CA GLY A 292 12.58 7.81 -41.16
C GLY A 292 14.05 7.46 -40.94
N TYR A 293 14.43 7.15 -39.69
CA TYR A 293 15.78 6.72 -39.36
C TYR A 293 16.17 5.40 -40.05
N LEU A 294 15.30 4.38 -39.99
CA LEU A 294 15.55 3.08 -40.63
C LEU A 294 15.65 3.22 -42.15
N SER A 295 14.77 4.02 -42.75
CA SER A 295 14.78 4.29 -44.20
C SER A 295 16.09 4.95 -44.63
N GLY A 296 16.57 5.92 -43.87
CA GLY A 296 17.86 6.58 -44.11
C GLY A 296 19.04 5.60 -44.07
N LEU A 297 19.08 4.73 -43.08
CA LEU A 297 20.12 3.69 -42.96
C LEU A 297 20.09 2.70 -44.13
N VAL A 298 18.90 2.26 -44.55
CA VAL A 298 18.75 1.35 -45.68
C VAL A 298 19.25 1.99 -46.97
N VAL A 299 18.88 3.23 -47.26
CA VAL A 299 19.34 3.97 -48.45
C VAL A 299 20.87 4.13 -48.44
N ALA A 300 21.46 4.49 -47.30
CA ALA A 300 22.91 4.61 -47.15
C ALA A 300 23.63 3.28 -47.42
N SER A 301 23.04 2.14 -47.03
CA SER A 301 23.62 0.81 -47.29
C SER A 301 23.72 0.45 -48.78
N TYR A 302 22.81 0.98 -49.62
CA TYR A 302 22.87 0.79 -51.07
C TYR A 302 23.87 1.73 -51.75
N ALA A 303 24.02 2.96 -51.24
CA ALA A 303 25.01 3.92 -51.75
C ALA A 303 26.46 3.41 -51.58
N GLY A 304 26.75 2.67 -50.50
CA GLY A 304 28.04 2.02 -50.29
C GLY A 304 28.33 0.81 -51.19
N ARG A 305 27.30 0.27 -51.88
CA ARG A 305 27.44 -0.87 -52.81
C ARG A 305 27.87 -0.41 -54.21
N GLY A 306 27.41 0.77 -54.64
CA GLY A 306 27.75 1.36 -55.94
C GLY A 306 29.22 1.78 -56.08
N SER A 307 29.97 1.86 -54.98
CA SER A 307 31.41 2.20 -54.96
C SER A 307 32.33 0.98 -54.89
N ARG A 308 31.80 -0.25 -54.83
CA ARG A 308 32.60 -1.51 -54.79
C ARG A 308 32.64 -2.30 -56.10
N GLU A 309 31.82 -1.97 -57.10
CA GLU A 309 31.83 -2.67 -58.41
C GLU A 309 32.80 -2.07 -59.44
N GLU A 310 33.37 -0.90 -59.20
CA GLU A 310 34.44 -0.31 -60.04
C GLU A 310 35.74 -0.15 -59.24
N GLY A 311 36.60 -1.18 -59.24
CA GLY A 311 37.94 -1.04 -58.68
C GLY A 311 38.62 -2.29 -58.14
N SER A 312 38.66 -3.38 -58.90
CA SER A 312 39.55 -4.51 -58.59
C SER A 312 40.90 -4.37 -59.32
N VAL A 313 41.85 -3.58 -58.81
CA VAL A 313 43.29 -3.76 -59.12
C VAL A 313 44.19 -3.33 -57.94
N LYS A 314 44.82 -4.33 -57.31
CA LYS A 314 46.14 -4.40 -56.60
C LYS A 314 46.59 -3.32 -55.60
N ALA A 315 46.85 -3.80 -54.37
CA ALA A 315 48.01 -3.57 -53.46
C ALA A 315 48.37 -2.11 -53.07
N GLU A 316 48.71 -1.74 -51.83
CA GLU A 316 49.56 -2.38 -50.82
C GLU A 316 49.40 -1.63 -49.49
N ASP A 317 49.63 -2.36 -48.39
CA ASP A 317 50.01 -1.99 -47.02
C ASP A 317 50.05 -0.50 -46.59
N ARG A 318 49.33 -0.18 -45.50
CA ARG A 318 49.74 0.72 -44.40
C ARG A 318 48.67 0.78 -43.30
N THR A 319 49.00 0.22 -42.14
CA THR A 319 48.38 0.56 -40.84
C THR A 319 48.65 2.04 -40.51
N PRO A 320 47.74 2.71 -39.78
CA PRO A 320 48.05 2.94 -38.37
C PRO A 320 46.85 2.85 -37.41
N GLU A 321 47.14 2.19 -36.30
CA GLU A 321 46.66 2.33 -34.92
C GLU A 321 45.49 3.29 -34.61
N GLY A 322 44.44 2.72 -33.99
CA GLY A 322 43.38 3.42 -33.26
C GLY A 322 43.27 2.88 -31.82
N PRO A 323 42.76 3.68 -30.85
CA PRO A 323 42.92 3.41 -29.44
C PRO A 323 42.04 2.26 -28.96
N GLY A 324 42.59 1.43 -28.07
CA GLY A 324 41.95 0.26 -27.51
C GLY A 324 40.67 0.57 -26.73
N PHE A 325 39.64 -0.24 -27.00
CA PHE A 325 38.47 -0.34 -26.14
C PHE A 325 38.79 -1.28 -24.99
N ALA A 326 38.59 -0.78 -23.77
CA ALA A 326 38.63 -1.57 -22.55
C ALA A 326 37.36 -2.44 -22.47
N ASP A 327 37.56 -3.74 -22.28
CA ASP A 327 36.52 -4.69 -21.91
C ASP A 327 35.88 -4.30 -20.57
N ASP A 328 34.55 -4.27 -20.53
CA ASP A 328 33.73 -4.10 -19.33
C ASP A 328 33.82 -5.39 -18.47
N PRO A 329 34.16 -5.35 -17.17
CA PRO A 329 34.58 -6.54 -16.42
C PRO A 329 33.43 -7.43 -15.90
N ALA A 330 32.22 -7.32 -16.45
CA ALA A 330 31.04 -8.00 -15.95
C ALA A 330 30.87 -9.47 -16.41
N ASP A 331 31.75 -9.99 -17.28
CA ASP A 331 31.56 -11.31 -17.92
C ASP A 331 32.45 -12.44 -17.36
N ARG A 332 32.94 -12.31 -16.12
CA ARG A 332 33.64 -13.42 -15.43
C ARG A 332 32.74 -14.05 -14.35
N MET A 333 32.02 -15.09 -14.73
CA MET A 333 31.52 -16.08 -13.76
C MET A 333 32.67 -16.96 -13.25
N PRO A 334 32.70 -17.32 -11.95
CA PRO A 334 33.67 -18.28 -11.43
C PRO A 334 33.26 -19.72 -11.80
N GLU A 335 34.23 -20.51 -12.27
CA GLU A 335 34.03 -21.94 -12.57
C GLU A 335 33.69 -22.78 -11.33
N PRO A 336 32.92 -23.87 -11.49
CA PRO A 336 32.56 -24.75 -10.39
C PRO A 336 33.76 -25.61 -9.99
N ARG A 337 34.22 -25.47 -8.74
CA ARG A 337 35.25 -26.35 -8.17
C ARG A 337 34.65 -27.74 -7.91
N GLU A 338 35.20 -28.74 -8.58
CA GLU A 338 34.99 -30.16 -8.32
C GLU A 338 35.27 -30.49 -6.86
N ARG A 339 34.32 -31.18 -6.20
CA ARG A 339 34.52 -31.79 -4.88
C ARG A 339 35.29 -33.10 -5.08
N SER A 340 36.53 -33.13 -4.59
CA SER A 340 37.20 -34.38 -4.23
C SER A 340 36.81 -34.76 -2.81
N ASP A 341 36.14 -35.91 -2.67
CA ASP A 341 36.00 -36.66 -1.44
C ASP A 341 37.37 -37.05 -0.87
N GLU A 342 37.58 -36.92 0.45
CA GLU A 342 37.90 -38.04 1.35
C GLU A 342 38.17 -37.57 2.81
N PRO A 343 38.08 -38.48 3.80
CA PRO A 343 37.49 -38.17 5.11
C PRO A 343 38.48 -38.13 6.28
N GLY A 344 38.02 -37.58 7.41
CA GLY A 344 38.62 -37.74 8.74
C GLY A 344 38.88 -36.40 9.42
N GLY A 345 38.57 -36.17 10.68
CA GLY A 345 38.02 -37.01 11.72
C GLY A 345 37.86 -36.16 12.99
N PHE A 346 36.99 -36.64 13.88
CA PHE A 346 36.91 -36.42 15.33
C PHE A 346 37.74 -35.29 15.96
N ALA A 347 37.04 -34.37 16.65
CA ALA A 347 37.03 -34.27 18.12
C ALA A 347 35.85 -33.39 18.57
#